data_AF-A0A7J4M9R1-F1
#
_entry.id   AF-A0A7J4M9R1-F1
#
_cell.length_a   1.000
_cell.length_b   1.000
_cell.length_c   1.000
_cell.angle_alpha   90.00
_cell.angle_beta   90.00
_cell.angle_gamma   90.00
#
_symmetry.space_group_name_H-M   'P 1'
#
loop_
_entity.id
_entity.type
_entity.pdbx_description
1 polymer ?
#
loop_
_entity_poly.entity_id
_entity_poly.type
_entity_poly.pdbx_seq_one_letter_code
_entity_poly.pdbx_strand_id
1 'polypeptide(L)'
;LLDAWQGLTLNEGVLGGRLKAEVLTNLEHGLVMNDGWLEGTDMDSIVERLTALGGTQDEAVFAAAMLAARMSVGGGIIDTRGELRERDEGALLVTKGASLNAIMGALWADHHEEGLVGLGVQGDDLAAILASVEGRPKSFGAFLRGLDDARAAARREARFPHRRGQLQGPLGITHDLVLTGLLDGGGRAQKAACDRHDNVEEAAAAWAWLLAAERHTGQEWHFEPVARDRGGAWSTAARALVEAGTALLDDDDESRREAFTSALAELAATMGVDAP
;
A
#
# COMPACT_ATOMS: atom_id res chain seq x y z
N LEU A 1 46.22 -2.21 20.42
CA LEU A 1 46.17 -0.86 19.78
C LEU A 1 47.26 0.06 20.33
N LEU A 2 47.34 0.21 21.65
CA LEU A 2 48.42 0.94 22.35
C LEU A 2 49.82 0.43 22.00
N ASP A 3 50.05 -0.89 22.01
CA ASP A 3 51.37 -1.45 21.69
C ASP A 3 51.81 -1.16 20.24
N ALA A 4 50.87 -1.13 19.30
CA ALA A 4 51.16 -0.81 17.91
C ALA A 4 51.53 0.66 17.71
N TRP A 5 50.90 1.56 18.47
CA TRP A 5 51.24 2.98 18.51
C TRP A 5 52.57 3.24 19.20
N GLN A 6 52.80 2.64 20.38
CA GLN A 6 54.06 2.75 21.12
C GLN A 6 55.24 2.13 20.34
N GLY A 7 54.99 1.06 19.59
CA GLY A 7 55.96 0.44 18.69
C GLY A 7 56.17 1.18 17.36
N LEU A 8 55.59 2.38 17.17
CA LEU A 8 55.67 3.20 15.94
C LEU A 8 55.20 2.48 14.66
N THR A 9 54.44 1.40 14.80
CA THR A 9 53.84 0.66 13.68
C THR A 9 52.47 1.20 13.27
N LEU A 10 51.91 2.11 14.07
CA LEU A 10 50.65 2.81 13.80
C LEU A 10 50.88 4.32 13.74
N ASN A 11 50.41 4.95 12.66
CA ASN A 11 50.43 6.41 12.53
C ASN A 11 49.47 7.05 13.55
N GLU A 12 49.96 8.03 14.30
CA GLU A 12 49.17 8.76 15.30
C GLU A 12 47.93 9.44 14.68
N GLY A 13 48.01 9.90 13.44
CA GLY A 13 46.89 10.52 12.72
C GLY A 13 45.68 9.61 12.52
N VAL A 14 45.83 8.28 12.61
CA VAL A 14 44.72 7.32 12.51
C VAL A 14 44.28 6.75 13.86
N LEU A 15 44.99 7.09 14.95
CA LEU A 15 44.77 6.52 16.28
C LEU A 15 43.35 6.84 16.80
N GLY A 16 42.92 8.10 16.69
CA GLY A 16 41.60 8.52 17.14
C GLY A 16 40.45 7.80 16.43
N GLY A 17 40.55 7.66 15.10
CA GLY A 17 39.56 6.92 14.31
C GLY A 17 39.50 5.44 14.68
N ARG A 18 40.65 4.80 14.92
CA ARG A 18 40.71 3.40 15.33
C ARG A 18 40.20 3.18 16.75
N LEU A 19 40.52 4.05 17.69
CA LEU A 19 39.97 4.00 19.05
C LEU A 19 38.45 4.13 19.02
N LYS A 20 37.92 5.08 18.24
CA LYS A 20 36.47 5.24 18.08
C LYS A 20 35.82 3.98 17.51
N ALA A 21 36.38 3.41 16.45
CA ALA A 21 35.88 2.18 15.86
C ALA A 21 35.89 1.03 16.88
N GLU A 22 37.00 0.87 17.62
CA GLU A 22 37.14 -0.18 18.65
C GLU A 22 36.09 -0.04 19.76
N VAL A 23 35.84 1.18 20.25
CA VAL A 23 34.80 1.42 21.26
C VAL A 23 33.43 1.04 20.69
N LEU A 24 33.09 1.52 19.50
CA LEU A 24 31.79 1.26 18.88
C LEU A 24 31.56 -0.24 18.61
N THR A 25 32.60 -1.01 18.27
CA THR A 25 32.48 -2.45 18.00
C THR A 25 32.29 -3.31 19.25
N ASN A 26 32.71 -2.80 20.41
CA ASN A 26 32.67 -3.48 21.70
C ASN A 26 31.53 -3.00 22.61
N LEU A 27 30.60 -2.18 22.10
CA LEU A 27 29.39 -1.83 22.85
C LEU A 27 28.51 -3.06 23.06
N GLU A 28 27.95 -3.17 24.27
CA GLU A 28 27.14 -4.32 24.69
C GLU A 28 25.69 -4.24 24.19
N HIS A 29 25.19 -3.05 23.88
CA HIS A 29 23.80 -2.82 23.45
C HIS A 29 23.66 -1.58 22.55
N GLY A 30 22.49 -1.46 21.94
CA GLY A 30 22.08 -0.32 21.11
C GLY A 30 22.41 -0.46 19.63
N LEU A 31 22.26 0.64 18.90
CA LEU A 31 22.45 0.74 17.45
C LEU A 31 23.67 1.59 17.13
N VAL A 32 24.63 1.01 16.41
CA VAL A 32 25.80 1.72 15.89
C VAL A 32 25.61 1.97 14.40
N MET A 33 25.62 3.24 13.99
CA MET A 33 25.49 3.63 12.58
C MET A 33 26.17 4.97 12.31
N ASN A 34 26.87 5.07 11.16
CA ASN A 34 27.58 6.27 10.70
C ASN A 34 28.49 6.89 11.77
N ASP A 35 29.32 6.06 12.41
CA ASP A 35 30.24 6.46 13.47
C ASP A 35 29.52 7.09 14.70
N GLY A 36 28.23 6.83 14.88
CA GLY A 36 27.44 7.22 16.04
C GLY A 36 26.80 6.01 16.71
N TRP A 37 26.33 6.20 17.93
CA TRP A 37 25.60 5.22 18.73
C TRP A 37 24.29 5.80 19.22
N LEU A 38 23.25 4.96 19.26
CA LEU A 38 21.96 5.21 19.86
C LEU A 38 21.66 4.07 20.84
N GLU A 39 21.07 4.38 21.98
CA GLU A 39 20.57 3.37 22.94
C GLU A 39 19.58 2.40 22.29
N GLY A 40 18.80 2.88 21.32
CA GLY A 40 17.78 2.10 20.62
C GLY A 40 16.41 2.08 21.30
N THR A 41 16.22 2.84 22.38
CA THR A 41 14.95 2.94 23.13
C THR A 41 14.01 4.01 22.61
N ASP A 42 14.54 5.01 21.90
CA ASP A 42 13.77 6.10 21.33
C ASP A 42 13.61 5.91 19.82
N MET A 43 12.39 5.58 19.41
CA MET A 43 12.05 5.33 18.00
C MET A 43 12.26 6.57 17.13
N ASP A 44 11.94 7.76 17.63
CA ASP A 44 12.06 8.99 16.85
C ASP A 44 13.52 9.28 16.51
N SER A 45 14.44 9.09 17.47
CA SER A 45 15.88 9.20 17.24
C SER A 45 16.40 8.20 16.19
N ILE A 46 15.88 6.97 16.16
CA ILE A 46 16.27 5.97 15.15
C ILE A 46 15.77 6.40 13.77
N VAL A 47 14.51 6.83 13.66
CA VAL A 47 13.90 7.30 12.41
C VAL A 47 14.62 8.53 11.85
N GLU A 48 14.93 9.51 12.70
CA GLU A 48 15.68 10.70 12.30
C GLU A 48 17.04 10.30 11.69
N ARG A 49 17.75 9.38 12.35
CA ARG A 49 19.06 8.93 11.89
C ARG A 49 19.01 8.12 10.59
N LEU A 50 17.96 7.33 10.39
CA LEU A 50 17.73 6.60 9.14
C LEU A 50 17.31 7.51 7.99
N THR A 51 16.52 8.55 8.27
CA THR A 51 16.11 9.54 7.28
C THR A 51 17.32 10.23 6.64
N ALA A 52 18.40 10.42 7.41
CA ALA A 52 19.66 10.96 6.90
C ALA A 52 20.39 10.06 5.89
N LEU A 53 20.03 8.77 5.77
CA LEU A 53 20.56 7.86 4.74
C LEU A 53 19.90 8.05 3.36
N GLY A 54 18.80 8.82 3.30
CA GLY A 54 17.97 8.98 2.11
C GLY A 54 16.94 7.86 1.94
N GLY A 55 15.86 8.17 1.22
CA GLY A 55 14.68 7.32 1.08
C GLY A 55 13.40 8.08 1.48
N THR A 56 12.29 7.36 1.56
CA THR A 56 11.02 7.90 2.06
C THR A 56 10.94 7.82 3.59
N GLN A 57 10.06 8.62 4.19
CA GLN A 57 9.80 8.57 5.62
C GLN A 57 9.28 7.18 6.04
N ASP A 58 8.42 6.57 5.25
CA ASP A 58 7.87 5.23 5.54
C ASP A 58 8.96 4.16 5.49
N GLU A 59 9.92 4.23 4.56
CA GLU A 59 11.08 3.33 4.56
C GLU A 59 11.92 3.48 5.84
N ALA A 60 12.10 4.72 6.33
CA ALA A 60 12.83 4.98 7.56
C ALA A 60 12.09 4.45 8.80
N VAL A 61 10.77 4.66 8.88
CA VAL A 61 9.93 4.13 9.98
C VAL A 61 9.90 2.61 9.96
N PHE A 62 9.70 2.00 8.79
CA PHE A 62 9.70 0.56 8.61
C PHE A 62 11.04 -0.04 9.06
N ALA A 63 12.16 0.49 8.55
CA ALA A 63 13.49 0.02 8.93
C ALA A 63 13.80 0.26 10.42
N ALA A 64 13.33 1.37 11.00
CA ALA A 64 13.52 1.65 12.43
C ALA A 64 12.85 0.58 13.29
N ALA A 65 11.61 0.21 12.96
CA ALA A 65 10.87 -0.80 13.72
C ALA A 65 11.54 -2.18 13.61
N MET A 66 12.03 -2.56 12.43
CA MET A 66 12.82 -3.78 12.25
C MET A 66 14.12 -3.76 13.07
N LEU A 67 14.83 -2.63 13.11
CA LEU A 67 16.06 -2.49 13.89
C LEU A 67 15.79 -2.57 15.39
N ALA A 68 14.72 -1.93 15.87
CA ALA A 68 14.29 -2.00 17.26
C ALA A 68 13.93 -3.44 17.66
N ALA A 69 13.18 -4.14 16.82
CA ALA A 69 12.88 -5.56 17.01
C ALA A 69 14.16 -6.40 17.06
N ARG A 70 15.08 -6.20 16.12
CA ARG A 70 16.35 -6.93 16.10
C ARG A 70 17.19 -6.70 17.36
N MET A 71 17.31 -5.46 17.82
CA MET A 71 18.05 -5.13 19.04
C MET A 71 17.46 -5.78 20.30
N SER A 72 16.16 -6.10 20.30
CA SER A 72 15.53 -6.82 21.42
C SER A 72 15.91 -8.31 21.47
N VAL A 73 16.35 -8.87 20.33
CA VAL A 73 16.81 -10.26 20.21
C VAL A 73 18.31 -10.36 20.45
N GLY A 74 19.09 -9.42 19.90
CA GLY A 74 20.54 -9.38 20.09
C GLY A 74 21.27 -8.50 19.08
N GLY A 75 22.60 -8.51 19.20
CA GLY A 75 23.50 -7.76 18.32
C GLY A 75 23.61 -8.34 16.92
N GLY A 76 24.51 -7.78 16.12
CA GLY A 76 24.77 -8.28 14.76
C GLY A 76 25.48 -7.25 13.91
N ILE A 77 25.86 -7.63 12.70
CA ILE A 77 26.46 -6.72 11.73
C ILE A 77 25.68 -6.79 10.43
N ILE A 78 25.00 -5.69 10.09
CA ILE A 78 24.38 -5.49 8.78
C ILE A 78 25.42 -4.86 7.87
N ASP A 79 25.71 -5.51 6.75
CA ASP A 79 26.63 -4.98 5.76
C ASP A 79 25.93 -4.21 4.63
N THR A 80 26.72 -3.59 3.75
CA THR A 80 26.21 -2.78 2.64
C THR A 80 25.51 -3.59 1.56
N ARG A 81 25.63 -4.93 1.58
CA ARG A 81 24.93 -5.83 0.66
C ARG A 81 23.57 -6.29 1.20
N GLY A 82 23.25 -5.91 2.44
CA GLY A 82 22.04 -6.33 3.12
C GLY A 82 22.12 -7.76 3.64
N GLU A 83 23.31 -8.18 4.06
CA GLU A 83 23.49 -9.43 4.81
C GLU A 83 23.64 -9.12 6.30
N LEU A 84 22.90 -9.86 7.12
CA LEU A 84 23.07 -9.87 8.58
C LEU A 84 24.09 -10.96 8.95
N ARG A 85 25.15 -10.56 9.66
CA ARG A 85 26.04 -11.50 10.35
C ARG A 85 25.67 -11.51 11.81
N GLU A 86 25.29 -12.69 12.28
CA GLU A 86 24.91 -12.95 13.66
C GLU A 86 26.06 -12.68 14.63
N ARG A 87 25.70 -12.14 15.80
CA ARG A 87 26.58 -12.01 16.97
C ARG A 87 25.78 -12.43 18.19
N ASP A 88 26.38 -13.32 18.99
CA ASP A 88 25.75 -13.83 20.21
C ASP A 88 25.46 -12.70 21.21
N GLU A 89 26.34 -11.69 21.28
CA GLU A 89 26.24 -10.54 22.19
C GLU A 89 26.75 -9.25 21.53
N GLY A 90 26.26 -8.11 22.04
CA GLY A 90 26.71 -6.78 21.67
C GLY A 90 25.65 -5.92 21.00
N ALA A 91 26.04 -4.69 20.64
CA ALA A 91 25.23 -3.77 19.86
C ALA A 91 24.95 -4.30 18.43
N LEU A 92 23.90 -3.78 17.81
CA LEU A 92 23.65 -3.96 16.38
C LEU A 92 24.42 -2.91 15.58
N LEU A 93 25.26 -3.37 14.65
CA LEU A 93 26.10 -2.51 13.83
C LEU A 93 25.59 -2.45 12.40
N VAL A 94 25.32 -1.24 11.93
CA VAL A 94 25.04 -0.98 10.52
C VAL A 94 26.31 -0.43 9.88
N THR A 95 26.85 -1.18 8.92
CA THR A 95 28.07 -0.81 8.21
C THR A 95 27.87 0.52 7.50
N LYS A 96 28.87 1.41 7.62
CA LYS A 96 28.85 2.73 6.95
C LYS A 96 28.60 2.59 5.45
N GLY A 97 27.62 3.33 4.95
CA GLY A 97 27.19 3.28 3.55
C GLY A 97 26.12 2.23 3.23
N ALA A 98 25.60 1.49 4.22
CA ALA A 98 24.41 0.67 4.03
C ALA A 98 23.19 1.57 3.76
N SER A 99 22.38 1.18 2.78
CA SER A 99 21.12 1.86 2.45
C SER A 99 19.96 1.32 3.27
N LEU A 100 18.82 2.03 3.29
CA LEU A 100 17.58 1.51 3.90
C LEU A 100 17.18 0.16 3.29
N ASN A 101 17.31 0.00 1.96
CA ASN A 101 17.04 -1.27 1.29
C ASN A 101 17.97 -2.41 1.78
N ALA A 102 19.24 -2.12 2.06
CA ALA A 102 20.16 -3.12 2.62
C ALA A 102 19.73 -3.52 4.04
N ILE A 103 19.36 -2.54 4.88
CA ILE A 103 18.90 -2.78 6.25
C ILE A 103 17.61 -3.62 6.25
N MET A 104 16.57 -3.18 5.54
CA MET A 104 15.30 -3.91 5.43
C MET A 104 15.52 -5.29 4.80
N GLY A 105 16.40 -5.39 3.80
CA GLY A 105 16.72 -6.65 3.14
C GLY A 105 17.41 -7.67 4.03
N ALA A 106 18.25 -7.21 4.98
CA ALA A 106 18.95 -8.05 5.95
C ALA A 106 18.01 -8.56 7.05
N LEU A 107 17.03 -7.74 7.44
CA LEU A 107 16.12 -8.04 8.55
C LEU A 107 14.79 -8.63 8.10
N TRP A 108 14.55 -8.74 6.79
CA TRP A 108 13.25 -9.12 6.24
C TRP A 108 12.74 -10.45 6.78
N ALA A 109 13.57 -11.49 6.78
CA ALA A 109 13.15 -12.84 7.13
C ALA A 109 12.53 -12.91 8.53
N ASP A 110 13.09 -12.15 9.48
CA ASP A 110 12.76 -12.27 10.89
C ASP A 110 11.90 -11.13 11.42
N HIS A 111 11.94 -9.94 10.80
CA HIS A 111 11.38 -8.72 11.41
C HIS A 111 10.44 -7.90 10.51
N HIS A 112 10.01 -8.44 9.36
CA HIS A 112 9.13 -7.70 8.44
C HIS A 112 7.76 -7.37 9.04
N GLU A 113 7.25 -8.21 9.96
CA GLU A 113 6.00 -7.97 10.65
C GLU A 113 6.09 -6.74 11.56
N GLU A 114 7.17 -6.60 12.33
CA GLU A 114 7.44 -5.45 13.19
C GLU A 114 7.59 -4.17 12.38
N GLY A 115 8.18 -4.27 11.18
CA GLY A 115 8.20 -3.19 10.20
C GLY A 115 6.79 -2.70 9.85
N LEU A 116 5.87 -3.63 9.54
CA LEU A 116 4.48 -3.32 9.21
C LEU A 116 3.73 -2.72 10.41
N VAL A 117 3.93 -3.28 11.61
CA VAL A 117 3.37 -2.74 12.86
C VAL A 117 3.87 -1.32 13.13
N GLY A 118 5.15 -1.05 12.84
CA GLY A 118 5.74 0.30 12.91
C GLY A 118 5.06 1.32 12.00
N LEU A 119 4.52 0.90 10.85
CA LEU A 119 3.69 1.72 9.96
C LEU A 119 2.21 1.78 10.38
N GLY A 120 1.87 1.30 11.58
CA GLY A 120 0.50 1.26 12.08
C GLY A 120 -0.39 0.21 11.40
N VAL A 121 0.18 -0.78 10.71
CA VAL A 121 -0.57 -1.94 10.19
C VAL A 121 -0.86 -2.89 11.35
N GLN A 122 -2.13 -3.23 11.59
CA GLN A 122 -2.51 -4.09 12.72
C GLN A 122 -3.71 -4.99 12.37
N GLY A 123 -3.90 -6.06 13.14
CA GLY A 123 -5.09 -6.93 13.05
C GLY A 123 -5.24 -7.64 11.71
N ASP A 124 -6.47 -7.68 11.20
CA ASP A 124 -6.81 -8.39 9.95
C ASP A 124 -6.06 -7.82 8.73
N ASP A 125 -5.79 -6.51 8.72
CA ASP A 125 -5.01 -5.86 7.65
C ASP A 125 -3.57 -6.40 7.62
N LEU A 126 -2.95 -6.57 8.79
CA LEU A 126 -1.61 -7.15 8.90
C LEU A 126 -1.58 -8.57 8.36
N ALA A 127 -2.54 -9.41 8.80
CA ALA A 127 -2.64 -10.80 8.34
C ALA A 127 -2.84 -10.89 6.82
N ALA A 128 -3.68 -10.02 6.24
CA ALA A 128 -3.93 -9.99 4.80
C ALA A 128 -2.67 -9.59 4.01
N ILE A 129 -1.93 -8.58 4.47
CA ILE A 129 -0.69 -8.14 3.82
C ILE A 129 0.36 -9.25 3.91
N LEU A 130 0.59 -9.83 5.08
CA LEU A 130 1.54 -10.92 5.27
C LEU A 130 1.21 -12.13 4.37
N ALA A 131 -0.06 -12.50 4.25
CA ALA A 131 -0.50 -13.57 3.37
C ALA A 131 -0.30 -13.26 1.87
N SER A 132 -0.33 -11.98 1.50
CA SER A 132 -0.14 -11.54 0.11
C SER A 132 1.32 -11.43 -0.31
N VAL A 133 2.26 -11.32 0.65
CA VAL A 133 3.67 -11.10 0.35
C VAL A 133 4.39 -12.43 0.17
N GLU A 134 4.72 -12.76 -1.07
CA GLU A 134 5.56 -13.92 -1.39
C GLU A 134 7.05 -13.58 -1.27
N GLY A 135 7.66 -13.98 -0.16
CA GLY A 135 9.10 -13.83 0.07
C GLY A 135 9.55 -12.37 0.19
N ARG A 136 10.83 -12.09 -0.08
CA ARG A 136 11.40 -10.75 0.08
C ARG A 136 11.07 -9.86 -1.13
N PRO A 137 10.54 -8.64 -0.91
CA PRO A 137 10.35 -7.65 -1.97
C PRO A 137 11.65 -7.35 -2.71
N LYS A 138 11.57 -7.20 -4.03
CA LYS A 138 12.72 -6.75 -4.86
C LYS A 138 13.03 -5.27 -4.66
N SER A 139 12.01 -4.48 -4.29
CA SER A 139 12.11 -3.04 -4.03
C SER A 139 11.16 -2.68 -2.90
N PHE A 140 11.72 -2.24 -1.77
CA PHE A 140 10.93 -1.87 -0.60
C PHE A 140 10.11 -0.60 -0.84
N GLY A 141 10.70 0.43 -1.46
CA GLY A 141 9.94 1.64 -1.82
C GLY A 141 8.80 1.39 -2.82
N ALA A 142 8.85 0.35 -3.66
CA ALA A 142 7.70 -0.03 -4.48
C ALA A 142 6.65 -0.82 -3.68
N PHE A 143 7.10 -1.70 -2.79
CA PHE A 143 6.25 -2.46 -1.89
C PHE A 143 5.44 -1.55 -0.95
N LEU A 144 6.11 -0.61 -0.26
CA LEU A 144 5.46 0.31 0.68
C LEU A 144 4.48 1.26 -0.04
N ARG A 145 4.85 1.79 -1.22
CA ARG A 145 3.90 2.55 -2.04
C ARG A 145 2.69 1.73 -2.45
N GLY A 146 2.90 0.46 -2.82
CA GLY A 146 1.81 -0.45 -3.15
C GLY A 146 0.85 -0.68 -1.98
N LEU A 147 1.37 -0.72 -0.75
CA LEU A 147 0.55 -0.82 0.46
C LEU A 147 -0.32 0.43 0.67
N ASP A 148 0.26 1.62 0.50
CA ASP A 148 -0.48 2.87 0.62
C ASP A 148 -1.53 3.02 -0.48
N ASP A 149 -1.19 2.65 -1.73
CA ASP A 149 -2.12 2.64 -2.86
C ASP A 149 -3.28 1.67 -2.59
N ALA A 150 -2.99 0.48 -2.07
CA ALA A 150 -4.00 -0.52 -1.71
C ALA A 150 -4.91 -0.02 -0.57
N ARG A 151 -4.36 0.59 0.47
CA ARG A 151 -5.12 1.19 1.57
C ARG A 151 -5.97 2.36 1.10
N ALA A 152 -5.44 3.23 0.26
CA ALA A 152 -6.16 4.34 -0.33
C ALA A 152 -7.29 3.84 -1.25
N ALA A 153 -7.08 2.75 -1.98
CA ALA A 153 -8.14 2.10 -2.77
C ALA A 153 -9.23 1.51 -1.86
N ALA A 154 -8.86 0.76 -0.82
CA ALA A 154 -9.80 0.16 0.12
C ALA A 154 -10.64 1.23 0.86
N ARG A 155 -10.02 2.33 1.29
CA ARG A 155 -10.72 3.47 1.91
C ARG A 155 -11.72 4.12 0.95
N ARG A 156 -11.35 4.29 -0.33
CA ARG A 156 -12.26 4.83 -1.35
C ARG A 156 -13.43 3.89 -1.61
N GLU A 157 -13.18 2.58 -1.69
CA GLU A 157 -14.22 1.56 -1.87
C GLU A 157 -15.16 1.48 -0.66
N ALA A 158 -14.65 1.62 0.56
CA ALA A 158 -15.43 1.58 1.80
C ALA A 158 -16.40 2.77 1.99
N ARG A 159 -16.27 3.84 1.19
CA ARG A 159 -17.23 4.95 1.21
C ARG A 159 -18.60 4.57 0.65
N PHE A 160 -18.62 3.58 -0.24
CA PHE A 160 -19.84 3.16 -0.91
C PHE A 160 -20.66 2.21 -0.02
N PRO A 161 -22.00 2.36 0.02
CA PRO A 161 -22.87 1.52 0.85
C PRO A 161 -22.83 0.03 0.51
N HIS A 162 -22.55 -0.31 -0.76
CA HIS A 162 -22.51 -1.68 -1.25
C HIS A 162 -21.17 -1.99 -1.91
N ARG A 163 -20.67 -3.22 -1.72
CA ARG A 163 -19.45 -3.70 -2.37
C ARG A 163 -19.75 -4.27 -3.75
N ARG A 164 -18.72 -4.29 -4.61
CA ARG A 164 -18.80 -4.97 -5.90
C ARG A 164 -19.19 -6.44 -5.73
N GLY A 165 -20.08 -6.93 -6.59
CA GLY A 165 -20.62 -8.30 -6.55
C GLY A 165 -21.62 -8.57 -5.42
N GLN A 166 -21.94 -7.58 -4.57
CA GLN A 166 -22.98 -7.74 -3.54
C GLN A 166 -24.39 -7.71 -4.15
N LEU A 167 -24.61 -6.81 -5.10
CA LEU A 167 -25.86 -6.68 -5.84
C LEU A 167 -25.87 -7.64 -7.04
N GLN A 168 -27.04 -8.14 -7.39
CA GLN A 168 -27.22 -9.15 -8.44
C GLN A 168 -28.02 -8.60 -9.63
N GLY A 169 -27.94 -9.30 -10.77
CA GLY A 169 -28.70 -8.96 -11.97
C GLY A 169 -28.30 -7.63 -12.62
N PRO A 170 -29.17 -7.04 -13.46
CA PRO A 170 -28.82 -5.82 -14.21
C PRO A 170 -28.47 -4.62 -13.33
N LEU A 171 -29.11 -4.46 -12.16
CA LEU A 171 -28.73 -3.42 -11.20
C LEU A 171 -27.30 -3.62 -10.67
N GLY A 172 -26.95 -4.85 -10.31
CA GLY A 172 -25.60 -5.20 -9.86
C GLY A 172 -24.53 -4.93 -10.92
N ILE A 173 -24.81 -5.23 -12.18
CA ILE A 173 -23.89 -4.94 -13.28
C ILE A 173 -23.66 -3.44 -13.44
N THR A 174 -24.72 -2.63 -13.48
CA THR A 174 -24.54 -1.17 -13.60
C THR A 174 -23.81 -0.62 -12.37
N HIS A 175 -24.18 -1.05 -11.15
CA HIS A 175 -23.49 -0.67 -9.92
C HIS A 175 -21.99 -1.00 -9.96
N ASP A 176 -21.63 -2.23 -10.33
CA ASP A 176 -20.24 -2.68 -10.36
C ASP A 176 -19.43 -1.95 -11.44
N LEU A 177 -20.05 -1.63 -12.58
CA LEU A 177 -19.45 -0.78 -13.61
C LEU A 177 -19.26 0.67 -13.14
N VAL A 178 -20.20 1.23 -12.37
CA VAL A 178 -20.05 2.54 -11.73
C VAL A 178 -18.85 2.53 -10.79
N LEU A 179 -18.79 1.57 -9.85
CA LEU A 179 -17.67 1.45 -8.91
C LEU A 179 -16.33 1.22 -9.64
N THR A 180 -16.31 0.37 -10.66
CA THR A 180 -15.11 0.14 -11.47
C THR A 180 -14.70 1.41 -12.23
N GLY A 181 -15.66 2.17 -12.77
CA GLY A 181 -15.37 3.43 -13.47
C GLY A 181 -14.76 4.48 -12.55
N LEU A 182 -15.31 4.61 -11.34
CA LEU A 182 -14.91 5.59 -10.34
C LEU A 182 -13.61 5.23 -9.60
N LEU A 183 -13.42 3.96 -9.24
CA LEU A 183 -12.29 3.50 -8.42
C LEU A 183 -11.09 3.06 -9.27
N ASP A 184 -11.36 2.39 -10.39
CA ASP A 184 -10.37 1.71 -11.22
C ASP A 184 -10.12 2.42 -12.57
N GLY A 185 -11.01 3.33 -12.96
CA GLY A 185 -10.93 4.16 -14.15
C GLY A 185 -11.82 3.69 -15.30
N GLY A 186 -12.38 4.66 -16.04
CA GLY A 186 -13.37 4.41 -17.08
C GLY A 186 -12.93 3.48 -18.22
N GLY A 187 -11.63 3.35 -18.49
CA GLY A 187 -11.13 2.39 -19.48
C GLY A 187 -11.31 0.92 -19.06
N ARG A 188 -11.11 0.61 -17.78
CA ARG A 188 -11.33 -0.76 -17.25
C ARG A 188 -12.82 -1.09 -17.24
N ALA A 189 -13.65 -0.16 -16.76
CA ALA A 189 -15.09 -0.34 -16.77
C ALA A 189 -15.67 -0.44 -18.19
N GLN A 190 -15.16 0.32 -19.17
CA GLN A 190 -15.58 0.18 -20.57
C GLN A 190 -15.23 -1.18 -21.14
N LYS A 191 -14.03 -1.70 -20.87
CA LYS A 191 -13.66 -3.04 -21.29
C LYS A 191 -14.63 -4.09 -20.71
N ALA A 192 -14.92 -4.01 -19.41
CA ALA A 192 -15.87 -4.91 -18.75
C ALA A 192 -17.30 -4.77 -19.29
N ALA A 193 -17.74 -3.54 -19.60
CA ALA A 193 -19.06 -3.30 -20.18
C ALA A 193 -19.19 -3.92 -21.59
N CYS A 194 -18.12 -3.95 -22.39
CA CYS A 194 -18.11 -4.51 -23.73
C CYS A 194 -17.81 -6.02 -23.78
N ASP A 195 -17.60 -6.68 -22.63
CA ASP A 195 -17.45 -8.14 -22.56
C ASP A 195 -18.78 -8.84 -22.90
N ARG A 196 -18.74 -10.17 -23.06
CA ARG A 196 -19.92 -10.97 -23.40
C ARG A 196 -20.90 -11.01 -22.23
N HIS A 197 -22.17 -10.74 -22.51
CA HIS A 197 -23.29 -10.83 -21.57
C HIS A 197 -24.11 -12.09 -21.82
N ASP A 198 -24.69 -12.67 -20.76
CA ASP A 198 -25.46 -13.91 -20.87
C ASP A 198 -26.90 -13.66 -21.32
N ASN A 199 -27.42 -12.45 -21.10
CA ASN A 199 -28.77 -12.06 -21.49
C ASN A 199 -28.89 -10.57 -21.87
N VAL A 200 -30.06 -10.22 -22.42
CA VAL A 200 -30.37 -8.88 -22.93
C VAL A 200 -30.42 -7.84 -21.82
N GLU A 201 -30.80 -8.21 -20.59
CA GLU A 201 -30.92 -7.27 -19.47
C GLU A 201 -29.54 -6.87 -18.95
N GLU A 202 -28.63 -7.83 -18.84
CA GLU A 202 -27.22 -7.57 -18.51
C GLU A 202 -26.54 -6.70 -19.56
N ALA A 203 -26.76 -7.01 -20.85
CA ALA A 203 -26.28 -6.18 -21.96
C ALA A 203 -26.87 -4.76 -21.93
N ALA A 204 -28.15 -4.63 -21.58
CA ALA A 204 -28.81 -3.33 -21.42
C ALA A 204 -28.24 -2.53 -20.23
N ALA A 205 -27.90 -3.20 -19.13
CA ALA A 205 -27.31 -2.59 -17.94
C ALA A 205 -25.90 -2.05 -18.23
N ALA A 206 -25.09 -2.83 -18.93
CA ALA A 206 -23.77 -2.40 -19.41
C ALA A 206 -23.87 -1.24 -20.41
N TRP A 207 -24.84 -1.29 -21.33
CA TRP A 207 -25.12 -0.19 -22.26
C TRP A 207 -25.57 1.09 -21.56
N ALA A 208 -26.43 0.98 -20.53
CA ALA A 208 -26.89 2.12 -19.74
C ALA A 208 -25.71 2.85 -19.07
N TRP A 209 -24.75 2.10 -18.53
CA TRP A 209 -23.53 2.67 -17.97
C TRP A 209 -22.67 3.36 -19.04
N LEU A 210 -22.49 2.76 -20.23
CA LEU A 210 -21.73 3.38 -21.33
C LEU A 210 -22.33 4.71 -21.78
N LEU A 211 -23.67 4.82 -21.79
CA LEU A 211 -24.37 6.08 -22.06
C LEU A 211 -24.20 7.09 -20.93
N ALA A 212 -24.34 6.64 -19.68
CA ALA A 212 -24.19 7.48 -18.49
C ALA A 212 -22.79 8.10 -18.38
N ALA A 213 -21.76 7.30 -18.63
CA ALA A 213 -20.35 7.69 -18.58
C ALA A 213 -19.83 8.34 -19.89
N GLU A 214 -20.70 8.53 -20.89
CA GLU A 214 -20.35 9.10 -22.21
C GLU A 214 -19.26 8.31 -22.97
N ARG A 215 -19.24 6.98 -22.81
CA ARG A 215 -18.25 6.06 -23.41
C ARG A 215 -18.82 5.12 -24.48
N HIS A 216 -20.01 5.42 -24.99
CA HIS A 216 -20.76 4.56 -25.90
C HIS A 216 -20.28 4.59 -27.36
N THR A 217 -19.65 5.69 -27.80
CA THR A 217 -19.26 5.90 -29.20
C THR A 217 -18.36 4.78 -29.74
N GLY A 218 -18.79 4.13 -30.82
CA GLY A 218 -18.06 3.05 -31.47
C GLY A 218 -18.15 1.69 -30.76
N GLN A 219 -18.96 1.60 -29.69
CA GLN A 219 -19.22 0.36 -28.96
C GLN A 219 -20.57 -0.27 -29.32
N GLU A 220 -21.38 0.39 -30.16
CA GLU A 220 -22.75 -0.01 -30.49
C GLU A 220 -22.83 -1.44 -31.06
N TRP A 221 -21.78 -1.87 -31.77
CA TRP A 221 -21.71 -3.18 -32.41
C TRP A 221 -21.59 -4.35 -31.42
N HIS A 222 -21.19 -4.09 -30.17
CA HIS A 222 -21.17 -5.09 -29.10
C HIS A 222 -22.58 -5.43 -28.58
N PHE A 223 -23.59 -4.60 -28.87
CA PHE A 223 -24.90 -4.68 -28.23
C PHE A 223 -26.02 -4.80 -29.27
N GLU A 224 -26.95 -5.73 -29.01
CA GLU A 224 -28.15 -5.87 -29.82
C GLU A 224 -29.06 -4.63 -29.71
N PRO A 225 -29.84 -4.29 -30.76
CA PRO A 225 -30.74 -3.13 -30.74
C PRO A 225 -31.67 -3.09 -29.52
N VAL A 226 -32.24 -4.23 -29.13
CA VAL A 226 -33.17 -4.32 -27.98
C VAL A 226 -32.46 -4.00 -26.66
N ALA A 227 -31.22 -4.46 -26.49
CA ALA A 227 -30.41 -4.11 -25.32
C ALA A 227 -30.09 -2.60 -25.31
N ARG A 228 -29.80 -2.02 -26.48
CA ARG A 228 -29.51 -0.59 -26.61
C ARG A 228 -30.72 0.29 -26.30
N ASP A 229 -31.90 -0.08 -26.78
CA ASP A 229 -33.14 0.67 -26.51
C ASP A 229 -33.48 0.62 -25.01
N ARG A 230 -33.38 -0.56 -24.38
CA ARG A 230 -33.63 -0.73 -22.95
C ARG A 230 -32.58 -0.03 -22.09
N GLY A 231 -31.30 -0.18 -22.40
CA GLY A 231 -30.23 0.52 -21.69
C GLY A 231 -30.31 2.04 -21.88
N GLY A 232 -30.83 2.50 -23.02
CA GLY A 232 -31.17 3.89 -23.27
C GLY A 232 -32.19 4.43 -22.28
N ALA A 233 -33.25 3.67 -21.98
CA ALA A 233 -34.26 4.04 -20.98
C ALA A 233 -33.68 4.13 -19.56
N TRP A 234 -32.65 3.35 -19.25
CA TRP A 234 -32.00 3.33 -17.92
C TRP A 234 -30.89 4.38 -17.77
N SER A 235 -30.41 4.93 -18.88
CA SER A 235 -29.20 5.78 -18.90
C SER A 235 -29.28 7.04 -18.04
N THR A 236 -30.47 7.65 -17.90
CA THR A 236 -30.65 8.85 -17.07
C THR A 236 -30.47 8.53 -15.59
N ALA A 237 -31.11 7.47 -15.09
CA ALA A 237 -30.95 7.03 -13.70
C ALA A 237 -29.52 6.51 -13.45
N ALA A 238 -28.92 5.82 -14.43
CA ALA A 238 -27.53 5.40 -14.34
C ALA A 238 -26.57 6.60 -14.28
N ARG A 239 -26.87 7.71 -14.99
CA ARG A 239 -26.09 8.95 -14.91
C ARG A 239 -26.21 9.60 -13.54
N ALA A 240 -27.41 9.67 -12.97
CA ALA A 240 -27.60 10.17 -11.61
C ALA A 240 -26.78 9.36 -10.58
N LEU A 241 -26.70 8.03 -10.74
CA LEU A 241 -25.86 7.18 -9.90
C LEU A 241 -24.36 7.48 -10.06
N VAL A 242 -23.86 7.68 -11.29
CA VAL A 242 -22.47 8.08 -11.55
C VAL A 242 -22.15 9.45 -10.92
N GLU A 243 -23.05 10.41 -11.06
CA GLU A 243 -22.91 11.76 -10.50
C GLU A 243 -22.88 11.72 -8.96
N ALA A 244 -23.81 10.98 -8.34
CA ALA A 244 -23.85 10.79 -6.89
C ALA A 244 -22.58 10.09 -6.38
N GLY A 245 -22.10 9.07 -7.09
CA GLY A 245 -20.87 8.36 -6.74
C GLY A 245 -19.61 9.22 -6.89
N THR A 246 -19.57 10.10 -7.88
CA THR A 246 -18.48 11.08 -8.04
C THR A 246 -18.48 12.07 -6.89
N ALA A 247 -19.64 12.63 -6.55
CA ALA A 247 -19.77 13.56 -5.44
C ALA A 247 -19.39 12.94 -4.09
N LEU A 248 -19.67 11.65 -3.87
CA LEU A 248 -19.29 10.90 -2.68
C LEU A 248 -17.76 10.66 -2.58
N LEU A 249 -17.07 10.56 -3.72
CA LEU A 249 -15.60 10.46 -3.74
C LEU A 249 -14.94 11.81 -3.49
N ASP A 250 -15.56 12.90 -3.94
CA ASP A 250 -15.06 14.27 -3.70
C ASP A 250 -15.24 14.69 -2.24
N ASP A 251 -16.40 14.39 -1.64
CA ASP A 251 -16.71 14.69 -0.24
C ASP A 251 -17.44 13.51 0.44
N ASP A 252 -16.85 12.98 1.51
CA ASP A 252 -17.34 11.80 2.22
C ASP A 252 -18.23 12.23 3.39
N ASP A 253 -19.45 12.67 3.08
CA ASP A 253 -20.47 13.03 4.05
C ASP A 253 -21.71 12.11 3.98
N GLU A 254 -22.49 12.10 5.05
CA GLU A 254 -23.67 11.24 5.16
C GLU A 254 -24.75 11.58 4.12
N SER A 255 -24.89 12.86 3.77
CA SER A 255 -25.83 13.33 2.75
C SER A 255 -25.46 12.81 1.35
N ARG A 256 -24.17 12.67 1.03
CA ARG A 256 -23.69 12.07 -0.22
C ARG A 256 -23.92 10.57 -0.26
N ARG A 257 -23.78 9.88 0.89
CA ARG A 257 -24.12 8.46 1.00
C ARG A 257 -25.61 8.22 0.81
N GLU A 258 -26.46 9.05 1.43
CA GLU A 258 -27.90 9.01 1.23
C GLU A 258 -28.27 9.29 -0.24
N ALA A 259 -27.64 10.29 -0.87
CA ALA A 259 -27.86 10.60 -2.28
C ALA A 259 -27.46 9.45 -3.21
N PHE A 260 -26.33 8.78 -2.96
CA PHE A 260 -25.93 7.59 -3.71
C PHE A 260 -26.94 6.44 -3.55
N THR A 261 -27.38 6.21 -2.32
CA THR A 261 -28.39 5.17 -2.01
C THR A 261 -29.73 5.47 -2.68
N SER A 262 -30.15 6.74 -2.69
CA SER A 262 -31.37 7.18 -3.38
C SER A 262 -31.28 7.02 -4.89
N ALA A 263 -30.14 7.38 -5.50
CA ALA A 263 -29.93 7.21 -6.93
C ALA A 263 -29.91 5.73 -7.33
N LEU A 264 -29.36 4.87 -6.47
CA LEU A 264 -29.37 3.42 -6.66
C LEU A 264 -30.78 2.84 -6.60
N ALA A 265 -31.62 3.31 -5.67
CA ALA A 265 -33.02 2.91 -5.57
C ALA A 265 -33.85 3.39 -6.78
N GLU A 266 -33.58 4.60 -7.29
CA GLU A 266 -34.22 5.11 -8.50
C GLU A 266 -33.83 4.29 -9.75
N LEU A 267 -32.56 3.91 -9.85
CA LEU A 267 -32.09 3.01 -10.91
C LEU A 267 -32.78 1.65 -10.84
N ALA A 268 -32.90 1.07 -9.64
CA ALA A 268 -33.60 -0.20 -9.41
C ALA A 268 -35.06 -0.11 -9.87
N ALA A 269 -35.78 0.95 -9.47
CA ALA A 269 -37.16 1.20 -9.88
C ALA A 269 -37.31 1.36 -11.40
N THR A 270 -36.36 2.04 -12.05
CA THR A 270 -36.33 2.24 -13.50
C THR A 270 -36.06 0.94 -14.26
N MET A 271 -35.23 0.05 -13.68
CA MET A 271 -34.95 -1.28 -14.20
C MET A 271 -36.08 -2.30 -13.91
N GLY A 272 -37.01 -1.95 -13.02
CA GLY A 272 -38.08 -2.85 -12.58
C GLY A 272 -37.60 -3.97 -11.67
N VAL A 273 -36.54 -3.73 -10.90
CA VAL A 273 -35.99 -4.68 -9.92
C VAL A 273 -36.11 -4.12 -8.50
N ASP A 274 -36.04 -5.00 -7.50
CA ASP A 274 -36.11 -4.59 -6.10
C ASP A 274 -34.89 -3.75 -5.70
N ALA A 275 -35.14 -2.69 -4.94
CA ALA A 275 -34.08 -1.88 -4.35
C ALA A 275 -33.36 -2.65 -3.22
N PRO A 276 -32.04 -2.45 -3.05
CA PRO A 276 -31.27 -3.07 -1.99
C PRO A 276 -31.55 -2.53 -0.58
#